data_AF-A0A093J664-F1
#
_entry.id   AF-A0A093J664-F1
#
_cell.length_a   1.000
_cell.length_b   1.000
_cell.length_c   1.000
_cell.angle_alpha   90.00
_cell.angle_beta   90.00
_cell.angle_gamma   90.00
#
_symmetry.space_group_name_H-M   'P 1'
#
loop_
_entity.id
_entity.type
_entity.pdbx_description
1 polymer ?
#
loop_
_entity_poly.entity_id
_entity_poly.type
_entity_poly.pdbx_seq_one_letter_code
_entity_poly.pdbx_strand_id
1 'polypeptide(L)'
;FSDTGTKPPESGIFGFMINISALLGVITMYIRYLLVEKQNESSHFIRSSCNMFSLCIGLMGCTGMGIVATFQELSVPTVHDIGALVAFGSGVVYITLQSIISYKSCPQWNTYFVCHMRMAISVISCIAFIPMIVFASQISMTKIDWTPGEKDYTFHFMSAICEWTVAFGFIFFFLTFIRDFQ
;
A
#
# COMPACT_ATOMS: atom_id res chain seq x y z
N PHE A 1 -2.19 13.89 8.79
CA PHE A 1 -1.31 12.78 9.20
C PHE A 1 -1.06 12.88 10.68
N SER A 2 -0.88 11.77 11.41
CA SER A 2 -0.53 11.87 12.84
C SER A 2 0.80 12.61 12.95
N ASP A 3 0.86 13.70 13.72
CA ASP A 3 2.08 14.51 13.92
C ASP A 3 3.20 13.78 14.69
N THR A 4 3.10 12.46 14.79
CA THR A 4 4.10 11.58 15.38
C THR A 4 5.17 11.31 14.33
N GLY A 5 6.32 12.00 14.41
CA GLY A 5 7.44 11.74 13.49
C GLY A 5 7.77 12.85 12.51
N THR A 6 7.31 14.08 12.67
CA THR A 6 7.60 15.16 11.70
C THR A 6 8.88 15.94 12.00
N LYS A 7 9.45 15.82 13.20
CA LYS A 7 10.72 16.47 13.60
C LYS A 7 11.76 15.42 13.98
N PRO A 8 13.06 15.71 13.86
CA PRO A 8 14.09 14.87 14.45
C PRO A 8 13.99 14.89 15.99
N PRO A 9 14.18 13.75 16.68
CA PRO A 9 14.61 12.44 16.16
C PRO A 9 13.47 11.54 15.62
N GLU A 10 12.21 11.89 15.85
CA GLU A 10 11.06 11.03 15.57
C GLU A 10 10.91 10.72 14.07
N SER A 11 11.20 11.69 13.19
CA SER A 11 11.18 11.50 11.72
C SER A 11 12.21 10.48 11.23
N GLY A 12 13.37 10.41 11.87
CA GLY A 12 14.39 9.42 11.56
C GLY A 12 13.95 8.01 11.94
N ILE A 13 13.32 7.85 13.11
CA ILE A 13 12.78 6.56 13.56
C ILE A 13 11.65 6.10 12.63
N PHE A 14 10.73 7.01 12.29
CA PHE A 14 9.63 6.72 11.38
C PHE A 14 10.12 6.30 9.99
N GLY A 15 11.03 7.07 9.39
CA GLY A 15 11.64 6.71 8.11
C GLY A 15 12.38 5.37 8.16
N PHE A 16 13.08 5.07 9.24
CA PHE A 16 13.73 3.77 9.42
C PHE A 16 12.72 2.61 9.46
N MET A 17 11.60 2.76 10.19
CA MET A 17 10.53 1.76 10.24
C MET A 17 9.85 1.56 8.89
N ILE A 18 9.64 2.63 8.11
CA ILE A 18 9.11 2.51 6.74
C ILE A 18 10.07 1.73 5.85
N ASN A 19 11.38 1.99 5.92
CA ASN A 19 12.37 1.26 5.13
C ASN A 19 12.42 -0.24 5.48
N ILE A 20 12.35 -0.59 6.77
CA ILE A 20 12.22 -1.99 7.20
C ILE A 20 10.93 -2.59 6.63
N SER A 21 9.81 -1.88 6.73
CA SER A 21 8.52 -2.36 6.23
C SER A 21 8.54 -2.56 4.72
N ALA A 22 9.20 -1.67 3.97
CA ALA A 22 9.39 -1.80 2.53
C ALA A 22 10.21 -3.05 2.18
N LEU A 23 11.29 -3.33 2.90
CA LEU A 23 12.10 -4.53 2.71
C LEU A 23 11.31 -5.82 3.01
N LEU A 24 10.58 -5.85 4.13
CA LEU A 24 9.69 -6.97 4.47
C LEU A 24 8.58 -7.14 3.42
N GLY A 25 8.08 -6.04 2.87
CA GLY A 25 7.15 -6.02 1.75
C GLY A 25 7.72 -6.71 0.52
N VAL A 26 8.93 -6.33 0.09
CA VAL A 26 9.64 -6.97 -1.04
C VAL A 26 9.78 -8.47 -0.83
N ILE A 27 10.26 -8.89 0.34
CA ILE A 27 10.45 -10.31 0.66
C ILE A 27 9.12 -11.06 0.58
N THR A 28 8.08 -10.52 1.20
CA THR A 28 6.74 -11.15 1.21
C THR A 28 6.15 -11.29 -0.19
N MET A 29 6.25 -10.23 -1.01
CA MET A 29 5.74 -10.24 -2.38
C MET A 29 6.54 -11.20 -3.27
N TYR A 30 7.85 -11.30 -3.07
CA TYR A 30 8.69 -12.25 -3.80
C TYR A 30 8.36 -13.71 -3.43
N ILE A 31 8.20 -14.01 -2.15
CA ILE A 31 7.75 -15.34 -1.70
C ILE A 31 6.37 -15.67 -2.30
N ARG A 32 5.45 -14.69 -2.30
CA ARG A 32 4.13 -14.85 -2.91
C ARG A 32 4.23 -15.16 -4.41
N TYR A 33 5.09 -14.44 -5.13
CA TYR A 33 5.34 -14.70 -6.55
C TYR A 33 5.78 -16.14 -6.79
N LEU A 34 6.77 -16.64 -6.03
CA LEU A 34 7.28 -18.00 -6.15
C LEU A 34 6.22 -19.06 -5.85
N LEU A 35 5.39 -18.83 -4.82
CA LEU A 35 4.28 -19.73 -4.48
C LEU A 35 3.26 -19.81 -5.61
N VAL A 36 2.86 -18.67 -6.17
CA VAL A 36 1.91 -18.64 -7.30
C VAL A 36 2.51 -19.30 -8.54
N GLU A 37 3.80 -19.10 -8.82
CA GLU A 37 4.49 -19.76 -9.94
C GLU A 37 4.45 -21.29 -9.80
N LYS A 38 4.83 -21.81 -8.62
CA LYS A 38 4.78 -23.25 -8.32
C LYS A 38 3.36 -23.83 -8.39
N GLN A 39 2.36 -23.12 -7.89
CA GLN A 39 0.95 -23.53 -8.01
C GLN A 39 0.52 -23.58 -9.48
N ASN A 40 0.97 -22.61 -10.27
CA ASN A 40 0.61 -22.47 -11.67
C ASN A 40 1.26 -23.52 -12.58
N GLU A 41 2.44 -24.07 -12.22
CA GLU A 41 3.05 -25.21 -12.93
C GLU A 41 2.11 -26.43 -12.99
N SER A 42 1.34 -26.66 -11.93
CA SER A 42 0.46 -27.83 -11.83
C SER A 42 -0.98 -27.60 -12.32
N SER A 43 -1.46 -26.35 -12.31
CA SER A 43 -2.88 -26.04 -12.53
C SER A 43 -3.15 -24.98 -13.60
N HIS A 44 -2.12 -24.27 -14.06
CA HIS A 44 -2.16 -23.33 -15.19
C HIS A 44 -3.36 -22.35 -15.17
N PHE A 45 -3.68 -21.80 -13.98
CA PHE A 45 -4.84 -20.94 -13.75
C PHE A 45 -4.61 -19.47 -14.16
N ILE A 46 -3.35 -19.05 -14.31
CA ILE A 46 -2.98 -17.73 -14.82
C ILE A 46 -1.81 -17.82 -15.81
N ARG A 47 -1.64 -16.75 -16.59
CA ARG A 47 -0.42 -16.55 -17.38
C ARG A 47 0.73 -16.14 -16.45
N SER A 48 1.90 -16.75 -16.58
CA SER A 48 3.08 -16.39 -15.76
C SER A 48 3.41 -14.88 -15.82
N SER A 49 3.25 -14.26 -16.99
CA SER A 49 3.44 -12.81 -17.15
C SER A 49 2.52 -11.96 -16.26
N CYS A 50 1.32 -12.43 -15.91
CA CYS A 50 0.43 -11.71 -14.98
C CYS A 50 0.97 -11.72 -13.55
N ASN A 51 1.55 -12.85 -13.12
CA ASN A 51 2.19 -12.96 -11.81
C ASN A 51 3.42 -12.05 -11.72
N MET A 52 4.28 -12.09 -12.76
CA MET A 52 5.46 -11.24 -12.85
C MET A 52 5.08 -9.75 -12.90
N PHE A 53 4.06 -9.38 -13.67
CA PHE A 53 3.56 -8.01 -13.71
C PHE A 53 3.09 -7.55 -12.33
N SER A 54 2.33 -8.39 -11.61
CA SER A 54 1.92 -8.08 -10.24
C SER A 54 3.14 -7.85 -9.35
N LEU A 55 4.17 -8.70 -9.41
CA LEU A 55 5.39 -8.50 -8.62
C LEU A 55 6.05 -7.16 -8.93
N CYS A 56 6.25 -6.82 -10.22
CA CYS A 56 6.87 -5.55 -10.63
C CYS A 56 6.12 -4.33 -10.08
N ILE A 57 4.79 -4.35 -10.13
CA ILE A 57 3.96 -3.29 -9.55
C ILE A 57 4.17 -3.20 -8.03
N GLY A 58 4.19 -4.34 -7.32
CA GLY A 58 4.45 -4.36 -5.89
C GLY A 58 5.83 -3.78 -5.52
N LEU A 59 6.88 -4.16 -6.26
CA LEU A 59 8.24 -3.66 -6.03
C LEU A 59 8.35 -2.15 -6.26
N MET A 60 7.66 -1.63 -7.27
CA MET A 60 7.56 -0.18 -7.50
C MET A 60 6.93 0.54 -6.28
N GLY A 61 5.97 -0.08 -5.61
CA GLY A 61 5.40 0.44 -4.37
C GLY A 61 6.38 0.50 -3.21
N CYS A 62 7.19 -0.55 -3.03
CA CYS A 62 8.27 -0.54 -2.06
C CYS A 62 9.32 0.53 -2.36
N THR A 63 9.61 0.80 -3.64
CA THR A 63 10.46 1.93 -4.03
C THR A 63 9.83 3.27 -3.62
N GLY A 64 8.52 3.45 -3.85
CA GLY A 64 7.77 4.61 -3.37
C GLY A 64 7.87 4.79 -1.86
N MET A 65 7.73 3.71 -1.08
CA MET A 65 7.90 3.74 0.38
C MET A 65 9.31 4.20 0.78
N GLY A 66 10.35 3.75 0.07
CA GLY A 66 11.72 4.21 0.32
C GLY A 66 11.91 5.70 0.05
N ILE A 67 11.25 6.25 -0.98
CA ILE A 67 11.24 7.70 -1.27
C ILE A 67 10.56 8.45 -0.12
N VAL A 68 9.36 8.02 0.30
CA VAL A 68 8.61 8.61 1.43
C VAL A 68 9.43 8.60 2.72
N ALA A 69 10.13 7.51 2.99
CA ALA A 69 10.99 7.37 4.17
C ALA A 69 12.20 8.31 4.16
N THR A 70 12.75 8.57 2.98
CA THR A 70 13.99 9.35 2.80
C THR A 70 13.71 10.84 2.70
N PHE A 71 12.70 11.22 1.91
CA PHE A 71 12.34 12.60 1.63
C PHE A 71 11.12 12.98 2.47
N GLN A 72 11.37 13.74 3.53
CA GLN A 72 10.35 14.16 4.48
C GLN A 72 9.40 15.19 3.85
N GLU A 73 8.11 15.06 4.13
CA GLU A 73 7.03 15.91 3.60
C GLU A 73 7.30 17.41 3.82
N LEU A 74 7.83 17.78 5.00
CA LEU A 74 8.12 19.17 5.35
C LEU A 74 9.39 19.74 4.71
N SER A 75 10.31 18.88 4.26
CA SER A 75 11.60 19.30 3.70
C SER A 75 11.59 19.32 2.18
N VAL A 76 11.01 18.29 1.56
CA VAL A 76 10.93 18.16 0.10
C VAL A 76 9.54 17.64 -0.32
N PRO A 77 8.47 18.45 -0.15
CA PRO A 77 7.08 18.01 -0.31
C PRO A 77 6.82 17.35 -1.65
N THR A 78 7.29 17.96 -2.75
CA THR A 78 7.05 17.43 -4.11
C THR A 78 7.61 16.02 -4.31
N VAL A 79 8.80 15.73 -3.77
CA VAL A 79 9.41 14.39 -3.91
C VAL A 79 8.70 13.39 -3.00
N HIS A 80 8.32 13.82 -1.79
CA HIS A 80 7.53 13.03 -0.88
C HIS A 80 6.18 12.63 -1.50
N ASP A 81 5.44 13.57 -2.05
CA ASP A 81 4.12 13.35 -2.66
C ASP A 81 4.20 12.41 -3.88
N ILE A 82 5.25 12.54 -4.70
CA ILE A 82 5.51 11.58 -5.79
C ILE A 82 5.78 10.19 -5.22
N GLY A 83 6.60 10.09 -4.18
CA GLY A 83 6.87 8.84 -3.48
C GLY A 83 5.60 8.20 -2.93
N ALA A 84 4.74 8.98 -2.28
CA ALA A 84 3.47 8.54 -1.71
C ALA A 84 2.51 8.08 -2.81
N LEU A 85 2.38 8.83 -3.90
CA LEU A 85 1.55 8.44 -5.04
C LEU A 85 2.02 7.10 -5.64
N VAL A 86 3.33 6.92 -5.80
CA VAL A 86 3.92 5.66 -6.28
C VAL A 86 3.64 4.54 -5.28
N ALA A 87 3.86 4.75 -3.99
CA ALA A 87 3.67 3.76 -2.93
C ALA A 87 2.22 3.28 -2.85
N PHE A 88 1.27 4.21 -2.67
CA PHE A 88 -0.14 3.89 -2.50
C PHE A 88 -0.78 3.43 -3.81
N GLY A 89 -0.50 4.11 -4.93
CA GLY A 89 -1.10 3.77 -6.22
C GLY A 89 -0.71 2.37 -6.68
N SER A 90 0.58 2.05 -6.66
CA SER A 90 1.04 0.71 -7.02
C SER A 90 0.62 -0.35 -5.99
N GLY A 91 0.57 -0.02 -4.69
CA GLY A 91 0.06 -0.91 -3.65
C GLY A 91 -1.40 -1.30 -3.87
N VAL A 92 -2.26 -0.34 -4.20
CA VAL A 92 -3.69 -0.60 -4.53
C VAL A 92 -3.82 -1.50 -5.77
N VAL A 93 -3.04 -1.23 -6.82
CA VAL A 93 -3.03 -2.09 -8.01
C VAL A 93 -2.54 -3.50 -7.67
N TYR A 94 -1.47 -3.63 -6.87
CA TYR A 94 -0.92 -4.90 -6.43
C TYR A 94 -1.95 -5.77 -5.70
N ILE A 95 -2.59 -5.23 -4.65
CA ILE A 95 -3.57 -6.00 -3.86
C ILE A 95 -4.81 -6.38 -4.70
N THR A 96 -5.17 -5.55 -5.67
CA THR A 96 -6.27 -5.84 -6.60
C THR A 96 -5.92 -7.01 -7.51
N LEU A 97 -4.72 -6.99 -8.11
CA LEU A 97 -4.22 -8.10 -8.92
C LEU A 97 -4.11 -9.40 -8.10
N GLN A 98 -3.57 -9.34 -6.89
CA GLN A 98 -3.46 -10.50 -6.00
C GLN A 98 -4.82 -11.04 -5.55
N SER A 99 -5.83 -10.19 -5.40
CA SER A 99 -7.22 -10.62 -5.13
C SER A 99 -7.79 -11.41 -6.30
N ILE A 100 -7.59 -10.93 -7.53
CA ILE A 100 -8.03 -11.61 -8.76
C ILE A 100 -7.30 -12.94 -8.94
N ILE A 101 -5.98 -12.97 -8.74
CA ILE A 101 -5.17 -14.20 -8.80
C ILE A 101 -5.67 -15.21 -7.77
N SER A 102 -6.01 -14.76 -6.55
CA SER A 102 -6.55 -15.64 -5.51
C SER A 102 -7.85 -16.32 -5.96
N TYR A 103 -8.79 -15.58 -6.57
CA TYR A 103 -10.01 -16.18 -7.12
C TYR A 103 -9.73 -17.17 -8.25
N LYS A 104 -8.80 -16.87 -9.15
CA LYS A 104 -8.44 -17.79 -10.24
C LYS A 104 -7.81 -19.09 -9.75
N SER A 105 -7.16 -19.05 -8.59
CA SER A 105 -6.56 -20.23 -7.95
C SER A 105 -7.56 -21.06 -7.12
N CYS A 106 -8.81 -20.59 -6.97
CA CYS A 106 -9.86 -21.21 -6.18
C CYS A 106 -10.58 -22.31 -7.00
N PRO A 107 -11.02 -23.42 -6.37
CA PRO A 107 -10.87 -23.78 -4.96
C PRO A 107 -9.58 -24.53 -4.61
N GLN A 108 -8.73 -24.79 -5.60
CA GLN A 108 -7.59 -25.70 -5.43
C GLN A 108 -6.51 -25.18 -4.47
N TRP A 109 -6.21 -23.88 -4.52
CA TRP A 109 -5.11 -23.27 -3.74
C TRP A 109 -5.57 -22.20 -2.77
N ASN A 110 -6.79 -21.68 -2.94
CA ASN A 110 -7.38 -20.68 -2.06
C ASN A 110 -8.83 -21.03 -1.75
N THR A 111 -9.27 -20.67 -0.55
CA THR A 111 -10.68 -20.78 -0.16
C THR A 111 -11.45 -19.54 -0.64
N TYR A 112 -12.74 -19.70 -0.95
CA TYR A 112 -13.61 -18.58 -1.30
C TYR A 112 -13.63 -17.51 -0.20
N PHE A 113 -13.61 -17.91 1.08
CA PHE A 113 -13.58 -16.99 2.21
C PHE A 113 -12.37 -16.02 2.15
N VAL A 114 -11.16 -16.56 1.94
CA VAL A 114 -9.95 -15.74 1.81
C VAL A 114 -10.03 -14.83 0.58
N CYS A 115 -10.57 -15.34 -0.53
CA CYS A 115 -10.75 -14.55 -1.75
C CYS A 115 -11.71 -13.36 -1.53
N HIS A 116 -12.84 -13.57 -0.85
CA HIS A 116 -13.78 -12.50 -0.51
C HIS A 116 -13.15 -11.47 0.42
N MET A 117 -12.37 -11.91 1.41
CA MET A 117 -11.67 -10.99 2.32
C MET A 117 -10.65 -10.13 1.57
N ARG A 118 -9.80 -10.75 0.73
CA ARG A 118 -8.81 -10.01 -0.09
C ARG A 118 -9.49 -8.99 -1.01
N MET A 119 -10.58 -9.38 -1.66
CA MET A 119 -11.33 -8.48 -2.55
C MET A 119 -12.00 -7.35 -1.79
N ALA A 120 -12.60 -7.61 -0.62
CA ALA A 120 -13.20 -6.57 0.20
C ALA A 120 -12.17 -5.51 0.61
N ILE A 121 -10.99 -5.96 1.07
CA ILE A 121 -9.88 -5.06 1.42
C ILE A 121 -9.45 -4.25 0.18
N SER A 122 -9.24 -4.89 -0.96
CA SER A 122 -8.86 -4.23 -2.22
C SER A 122 -9.88 -3.17 -2.66
N VAL A 123 -11.18 -3.47 -2.61
CA VAL A 123 -12.24 -2.53 -2.98
C VAL A 123 -12.26 -1.33 -2.02
N ILE A 124 -12.15 -1.55 -0.71
CA ILE A 124 -12.09 -0.47 0.28
C ILE A 124 -10.87 0.43 0.02
N SER A 125 -9.70 -0.17 -0.23
CA SER A 125 -8.49 0.60 -0.56
C SER A 125 -8.63 1.40 -1.86
N CYS A 126 -9.24 0.84 -2.91
CA CYS A 126 -9.53 1.57 -4.15
C CYS A 126 -10.45 2.78 -3.91
N ILE A 127 -11.52 2.59 -3.14
CA ILE A 127 -12.48 3.66 -2.83
C ILE A 127 -11.84 4.75 -1.97
N ALA A 128 -10.95 4.39 -1.04
CA ALA A 128 -10.24 5.34 -0.18
C ALA A 128 -9.11 6.10 -0.91
N PHE A 129 -8.48 5.47 -1.90
CA PHE A 129 -7.34 6.06 -2.62
C PHE A 129 -7.71 7.28 -3.46
N ILE A 130 -8.87 7.29 -4.12
CA ILE A 130 -9.28 8.43 -4.95
C ILE A 130 -9.53 9.70 -4.09
N PRO A 131 -10.35 9.67 -3.02
CA PRO A 131 -10.53 10.81 -2.14
C PRO A 131 -9.23 11.26 -1.45
N MET A 132 -8.32 10.33 -1.12
CA MET A 132 -7.00 10.67 -0.59
C MET A 132 -6.27 11.65 -1.52
N ILE A 133 -6.16 11.33 -2.81
CA ILE A 133 -5.52 12.21 -3.81
C ILE A 133 -6.28 13.53 -3.95
N VAL A 134 -7.61 13.46 -4.08
CA VAL A 134 -8.42 14.67 -4.28
C VAL A 134 -8.26 15.61 -3.10
N PHE A 135 -8.42 15.14 -1.87
CA PHE A 135 -8.29 15.98 -0.68
C PHE A 135 -6.86 16.48 -0.47
N ALA A 136 -5.83 15.64 -0.71
CA ALA A 136 -4.44 16.08 -0.64
C ALA A 136 -4.14 17.22 -1.63
N SER A 137 -4.67 17.15 -2.86
CA SER A 137 -4.46 18.19 -3.88
C SER A 137 -5.11 19.54 -3.57
N GLN A 138 -6.07 19.59 -2.66
CA GLN A 138 -6.73 20.83 -2.23
C GLN A 138 -5.99 21.55 -1.09
N ILE A 139 -4.96 20.93 -0.51
CA ILE A 139 -4.19 21.50 0.59
C ILE A 139 -3.14 22.44 0.01
N SER A 140 -3.23 23.72 0.34
CA SER A 140 -2.37 24.76 -0.25
C SER A 140 -1.00 24.87 0.42
N MET A 141 -0.91 24.57 1.72
CA MET A 141 0.32 24.58 2.50
C MET A 141 0.41 23.38 3.42
N THR A 142 1.53 22.65 3.33
CA THR A 142 1.89 21.64 4.31
C THR A 142 2.38 22.31 5.58
N LYS A 143 1.77 21.99 6.72
CA LYS A 143 2.16 22.49 8.03
C LYS A 143 1.93 21.44 9.10
N ILE A 144 2.59 21.64 10.23
CA ILE A 144 2.53 20.72 11.38
C ILE A 144 1.28 21.00 12.21
N ASP A 145 1.05 22.25 12.61
CA ASP A 145 -0.04 22.58 13.52
C ASP A 145 -1.33 22.90 12.73
N TRP A 146 -2.25 21.95 12.72
CA TRP A 146 -3.59 22.06 12.12
C TRP A 146 -4.62 22.43 13.20
N THR A 147 -5.22 23.62 13.11
CA THR A 147 -6.26 24.04 14.06
C THR A 147 -7.67 23.86 13.49
N PRO A 148 -8.63 23.27 14.26
CA PRO A 148 -10.01 23.14 13.80
C PRO A 148 -10.62 24.52 13.47
N GLY A 149 -11.14 24.67 12.26
CA GLY A 149 -11.71 25.92 11.76
C GLY A 149 -10.87 26.63 10.69
N GLU A 150 -9.64 26.18 10.44
CA GLU A 150 -8.85 26.65 9.30
C GLU A 150 -9.38 26.12 7.97
N LYS A 151 -9.18 26.92 6.92
CA LYS A 151 -9.72 26.68 5.56
C LYS A 151 -9.40 25.28 5.01
N ASP A 152 -8.20 24.78 5.28
CA ASP A 152 -7.70 23.53 4.69
C ASP A 152 -7.76 22.35 5.69
N TYR A 153 -8.18 22.59 6.94
CA TYR A 153 -8.21 21.57 8.01
C TYR A 153 -9.07 20.36 7.62
N THR A 154 -10.27 20.60 7.09
CA THR A 154 -11.20 19.53 6.73
C THR A 154 -10.63 18.66 5.61
N PHE A 155 -9.97 19.24 4.62
CA PHE A 155 -9.32 18.48 3.55
C PHE A 155 -8.15 17.66 4.07
N HIS A 156 -7.31 18.26 4.92
CA HIS A 156 -6.21 17.53 5.58
C HIS A 156 -6.70 16.35 6.41
N PHE A 157 -7.72 16.56 7.24
CA PHE A 157 -8.27 15.53 8.11
C PHE A 157 -8.89 14.38 7.30
N MET A 158 -9.66 14.69 6.26
CA MET A 158 -10.28 13.67 5.41
C MET A 158 -9.23 12.90 4.59
N SER A 159 -8.22 13.59 4.05
CA SER A 159 -7.08 12.95 3.38
C SER A 159 -6.37 11.96 4.31
N ALA A 160 -6.11 12.38 5.55
CA ALA A 160 -5.45 11.53 6.55
C ALA A 160 -6.27 10.27 6.86
N ILE A 161 -7.60 10.38 7.03
CA ILE A 161 -8.46 9.20 7.23
C ILE A 161 -8.34 8.23 6.05
N CYS A 162 -8.40 8.76 4.83
CA CYS A 162 -8.31 7.95 3.63
C CYS A 162 -6.94 7.25 3.52
N GLU A 163 -5.85 7.96 3.76
CA GLU A 163 -4.51 7.38 3.69
C GLU A 163 -4.30 6.28 4.74
N TRP A 164 -4.69 6.50 6.00
CA TRP A 164 -4.61 5.46 7.04
C TRP A 164 -5.51 4.27 6.70
N THR A 165 -6.67 4.49 6.10
CA THR A 165 -7.54 3.40 5.62
C THR A 165 -6.82 2.54 4.57
N VAL A 166 -6.13 3.16 3.61
CA VAL A 166 -5.34 2.42 2.61
C VAL A 166 -4.15 1.70 3.26
N ALA A 167 -3.41 2.38 4.15
CA ALA A 167 -2.25 1.81 4.85
C ALA A 167 -2.61 0.58 5.69
N PHE A 168 -3.66 0.66 6.51
CA PHE A 168 -4.17 -0.49 7.26
C PHE A 168 -4.71 -1.58 6.32
N GLY A 169 -5.35 -1.19 5.21
CA GLY A 169 -5.75 -2.12 4.15
C GLY A 169 -4.58 -2.97 3.66
N PHE A 170 -3.42 -2.36 3.37
CA PHE A 170 -2.22 -3.10 2.96
C PHE A 170 -1.73 -4.06 4.06
N ILE A 171 -1.67 -3.61 5.31
CA ILE A 171 -1.24 -4.46 6.42
C ILE A 171 -2.16 -5.68 6.53
N PHE A 172 -3.48 -5.48 6.59
CA PHE A 172 -4.44 -6.58 6.68
C PHE A 172 -4.38 -7.50 5.46
N PHE A 173 -4.13 -6.95 4.26
CA PHE A 173 -3.95 -7.74 3.07
C PHE A 173 -2.75 -8.68 3.18
N PHE A 174 -1.59 -8.17 3.61
CA PHE A 174 -0.38 -8.97 3.79
C PHE A 174 -0.55 -10.04 4.87
N LEU A 175 -1.30 -9.76 5.95
CA LEU A 175 -1.65 -10.77 6.96
C LEU A 175 -2.45 -11.94 6.38
N THR A 176 -3.22 -11.71 5.31
CA THR A 176 -3.94 -12.81 4.63
C THR A 176 -2.99 -13.80 3.95
N PHE A 177 -1.72 -13.47 3.73
CA PHE A 177 -0.73 -14.40 3.17
C PHE A 177 -0.14 -15.36 4.20
N ILE A 178 -0.29 -15.11 5.51
CA ILE A 178 0.30 -15.96 6.55
C ILE A 178 -0.10 -17.43 6.37
N ARG A 179 -1.37 -17.69 6.04
CA ARG A 179 -1.87 -19.05 5.82
C ARG A 179 -1.32 -19.72 4.56
N ASP A 180 -0.89 -18.92 3.58
CA ASP A 180 -0.36 -19.43 2.32
C ASP A 180 1.14 -19.76 2.44
N PHE A 181 1.78 -19.33 3.55
CA PHE A 181 3.19 -19.58 3.85
C PHE A 181 3.41 -20.72 4.86
N GLN A 182 2.32 -21.33 5.35
CA GLN A 182 2.32 -22.52 6.19
C GLN A 182 2.27 -23.77 5.34
#